data_AF-A0A0M0HIF8-F1
#
_entry.id   AF-A0A0M0HIF8-F1
#
_cell.length_a   1.000
_cell.length_b   1.000
_cell.length_c   1.000
_cell.angle_alpha   90.00
_cell.angle_beta   90.00
_cell.angle_gamma   90.00
#
_symmetry.space_group_name_H-M   'P 1'
#
loop_
_entity.id
_entity.type
_entity.pdbx_description
1 polymer ?
#
loop_
_entity_poly.entity_id
_entity_poly.type
_entity_poly.pdbx_seq_one_letter_code
_entity_poly.pdbx_strand_id
1 'polypeptide(L)'
;MDDKLLSKYLEYAGTEEALAVLFVKKHLNKAKGHWVDISDFRRYEMSEDDMHFKFVNGGLYKRKLKPKYPPKSDFMINGRFKEREYYLAIRAITWETAHRDIDQQKKKRVRAINFKITGVSYDKNRGNKNYFRADAPPEIKALARNLNDRTNPLWDRAMAYVNEPEFVYKIKQVQIC
;
A
#
# COMPACT_ATOMS: atom_id res chain seq x y z
N MET A 1 -12.42 24.36 -12.29
CA MET A 1 -11.23 23.65 -11.79
C MET A 1 -10.17 23.72 -12.88
N ASP A 2 -8.88 23.75 -12.57
CA ASP A 2 -7.86 23.61 -13.63
C ASP A 2 -7.85 22.15 -14.11
N ASP A 3 -8.46 21.89 -15.27
CA ASP A 3 -8.59 20.55 -15.86
C ASP A 3 -7.22 19.94 -16.17
N LYS A 4 -6.21 20.76 -16.45
CA LYS A 4 -4.83 20.31 -16.68
C LYS A 4 -4.21 19.78 -15.40
N LEU A 5 -4.44 20.46 -14.28
CA LEU A 5 -3.98 19.99 -12.97
C LEU A 5 -4.67 18.69 -12.56
N LEU A 6 -5.99 18.57 -12.78
CA LEU A 6 -6.71 17.34 -12.48
C LEU A 6 -6.14 16.15 -13.27
N SER A 7 -5.94 16.34 -14.57
CA SER A 7 -5.42 15.29 -15.46
C SER A 7 -4.06 14.78 -14.99
N LYS A 8 -3.11 15.69 -14.70
CA LYS A 8 -1.79 15.33 -14.14
C LYS A 8 -1.89 14.57 -12.83
N TYR A 9 -2.78 15.01 -11.93
CA TYR A 9 -2.96 14.33 -10.66
C TYR A 9 -3.52 12.92 -10.85
N LEU A 10 -4.48 12.72 -11.77
CA LEU A 10 -5.06 11.41 -12.04
C LEU A 10 -4.03 10.44 -12.64
N GLU A 11 -3.19 10.92 -13.56
CA GLU A 11 -2.06 10.17 -14.10
C GLU A 11 -1.11 9.74 -12.98
N TYR A 12 -0.67 10.70 -12.14
CA TYR A 12 0.17 10.40 -10.98
C TYR A 12 -0.51 9.41 -10.01
N ALA A 13 -1.80 9.57 -9.72
CA ALA A 13 -2.51 8.77 -8.74
C ALA A 13 -2.58 7.28 -9.11
N GLY A 14 -2.40 6.94 -10.38
CA GLY A 14 -2.31 5.56 -10.86
C GLY A 14 -0.89 4.95 -10.82
N THR A 15 0.11 5.69 -10.35
CA THR A 15 1.52 5.22 -10.34
C THR A 15 1.87 4.44 -9.07
N GLU A 16 2.92 3.62 -9.17
CA GLU A 16 3.49 2.93 -8.01
C GLU A 16 4.08 3.90 -6.98
N GLU A 17 4.55 5.07 -7.41
CA GLU A 17 5.03 6.12 -6.52
C GLU A 17 3.90 6.65 -5.63
N ALA A 18 2.70 6.86 -6.18
CA ALA A 18 1.53 7.26 -5.40
C ALA A 18 1.16 6.22 -4.34
N LEU A 19 1.25 4.93 -4.69
CA LEU A 19 1.08 3.82 -3.74
C LEU A 19 2.17 3.82 -2.66
N ALA A 20 3.43 4.05 -3.02
CA ALA A 20 4.53 4.17 -2.07
C ALA A 20 4.32 5.35 -1.08
N VAL A 21 3.85 6.50 -1.55
CA VAL A 21 3.47 7.64 -0.68
C VAL A 21 2.34 7.25 0.29
N LEU A 22 1.32 6.54 -0.19
CA LEU A 22 0.23 6.06 0.66
C LEU A 22 0.74 5.07 1.72
N PHE A 23 1.61 4.13 1.32
CA PHE A 23 2.24 3.16 2.20
C PHE A 23 3.04 3.84 3.32
N VAL A 24 3.86 4.85 2.98
CA VAL A 24 4.61 5.62 3.97
C VAL A 24 3.67 6.33 4.94
N LYS A 25 2.62 7.00 4.45
CA LYS A 25 1.64 7.67 5.33
C LYS A 25 0.92 6.71 6.27
N LYS A 26 0.68 5.47 5.85
CA LYS A 26 0.04 4.42 6.66
C LYS A 26 0.97 3.87 7.74
N HIS A 27 2.25 3.71 7.45
CA HIS A 27 3.19 2.97 8.32
C HIS A 27 4.22 3.84 9.05
N LEU A 28 4.36 5.12 8.69
CA LEU A 28 5.29 6.05 9.33
C LEU A 28 4.55 7.23 9.96
N ASN A 29 4.29 7.13 11.27
CA ASN A 29 3.62 8.21 12.03
C ASN A 29 4.34 9.57 11.92
N LYS A 30 5.67 9.57 11.80
CA LYS A 30 6.48 10.79 11.65
C LYS A 30 6.21 11.54 10.34
N ALA A 31 5.57 10.91 9.34
CA ALA A 31 5.16 11.56 8.11
C ALA A 31 4.03 12.60 8.33
N LYS A 32 3.33 12.57 9.47
CA LYS A 32 2.36 13.61 9.84
C LYS A 32 3.06 14.97 9.89
N GLY A 33 2.45 15.98 9.27
CA GLY A 33 3.03 17.33 9.17
C GLY A 33 4.19 17.46 8.16
N HIS A 34 4.50 16.42 7.38
CA HIS A 34 5.52 16.43 6.34
C HIS A 34 4.93 16.14 4.96
N TRP A 35 5.65 16.56 3.92
CA TRP A 35 5.53 16.03 2.57
C TRP A 35 6.47 14.83 2.43
N VAL A 36 5.98 13.80 1.74
CA VAL A 36 6.73 12.57 1.48
C VAL A 36 7.28 12.70 0.06
N ASP A 37 8.59 12.55 -0.07
CA ASP A 37 9.33 12.53 -1.33
C ASP A 37 9.94 11.14 -1.48
N ILE A 38 9.50 10.37 -2.47
CA ILE A 38 9.96 8.99 -2.67
C ILE A 38 11.24 9.03 -3.50
N SER A 39 12.28 8.33 -3.05
CA SER A 39 13.55 8.26 -3.78
C SER A 39 13.76 6.91 -4.48
N ASP A 40 13.28 5.83 -3.87
CA ASP A 40 13.44 4.47 -4.37
C ASP A 40 12.45 3.53 -3.67
N PHE A 41 11.97 2.51 -4.37
CA PHE A 41 11.05 1.52 -3.81
C PHE A 41 11.10 0.22 -4.61
N ARG A 42 10.66 -0.87 -3.99
CA ARG A 42 10.48 -2.14 -4.68
C ARG A 42 9.32 -2.91 -4.11
N ARG A 43 8.44 -3.41 -4.98
CA ARG A 43 7.31 -4.26 -4.63
C ARG A 43 7.65 -5.75 -4.65
N TYR A 44 6.77 -6.56 -4.05
CA TYR A 44 6.71 -7.99 -4.32
C TYR A 44 5.88 -8.23 -5.59
N GLU A 45 6.56 -8.53 -6.71
CA GLU A 45 5.93 -8.72 -8.03
C GLU A 45 4.85 -9.82 -8.07
N MET A 46 5.00 -10.87 -7.26
CA MET A 46 4.04 -11.99 -7.18
C MET A 46 2.91 -11.75 -6.17
N SER A 47 2.81 -10.54 -5.59
CA SER A 47 1.77 -10.21 -4.63
C SER A 47 0.56 -9.59 -5.32
N GLU A 48 -0.62 -10.12 -5.04
CA GLU A 48 -1.89 -9.53 -5.48
C GLU A 48 -2.20 -8.20 -4.77
N ASP A 49 -1.62 -7.96 -3.58
CA ASP A 49 -1.73 -6.66 -2.88
C ASP A 49 -0.60 -5.72 -3.33
N ASP A 50 -0.99 -4.61 -3.95
CA ASP A 50 -0.10 -3.54 -4.43
C ASP A 50 0.67 -2.81 -3.31
N MET A 51 0.22 -2.93 -2.06
CA MET A 51 0.86 -2.32 -0.88
C MET A 51 1.97 -3.20 -0.28
N HIS A 52 2.24 -4.38 -0.84
CA HIS A 52 3.32 -5.24 -0.40
C HIS A 52 4.66 -4.79 -0.98
N PHE A 53 5.28 -3.81 -0.31
CA PHE A 53 6.63 -3.34 -0.63
C PHE A 53 7.71 -4.17 0.08
N LYS A 54 8.74 -4.59 -0.66
CA LYS A 54 10.02 -5.06 -0.10
C LYS A 54 10.69 -3.93 0.67
N PHE A 55 10.73 -2.75 0.05
CA PHE A 55 11.17 -1.53 0.71
C PHE A 55 10.58 -0.27 0.06
N VAL A 56 10.55 0.82 0.82
CA VAL A 56 10.31 2.19 0.35
C VAL A 56 11.28 3.12 1.07
N ASN A 57 12.04 3.89 0.29
CA ASN A 57 13.02 4.88 0.74
C ASN A 57 12.57 6.28 0.31
N GLY A 58 12.89 7.28 1.11
CA GLY A 58 12.60 8.66 0.74
C GLY A 58 12.95 9.69 1.80
N GLY A 59 12.49 10.91 1.58
CA GLY A 59 12.67 12.06 2.45
C GLY A 59 11.34 12.60 2.97
N LEU A 60 11.33 13.04 4.23
CA LEU A 60 10.26 13.85 4.81
C LEU A 60 10.68 15.32 4.83
N TYR A 61 9.96 16.15 4.08
CA TYR A 61 10.12 17.60 4.10
C TYR A 61 9.04 18.23 4.98
N LYS A 62 9.42 19.08 5.93
CA LYS A 62 8.43 19.80 6.73
C LYS A 62 7.58 20.68 5.82
N ARG A 63 6.25 20.65 5.98
CA ARG A 63 5.34 21.45 5.15
C ARG A 63 5.58 22.94 5.41
N LYS A 64 5.91 23.69 4.37
CA LYS A 64 6.05 25.16 4.41
C LYS A 64 4.96 25.84 3.61
N LEU A 65 4.60 25.29 2.46
CA LEU A 65 3.45 25.74 1.68
C LEU A 65 2.17 25.07 2.21
N LYS A 66 1.11 25.86 2.31
CA LYS A 66 -0.24 25.37 2.61
C LYS A 66 -1.06 25.39 1.32
N PRO A 67 -1.76 24.28 1.00
CA PRO A 67 -2.66 24.27 -0.15
C PRO A 67 -3.81 25.24 0.09
N LYS A 68 -4.25 25.92 -0.96
CA LYS A 68 -5.43 26.80 -0.94
C LYS A 68 -6.58 26.06 -1.61
N TYR A 69 -7.54 25.60 -0.81
CA TYR A 69 -8.68 24.85 -1.32
C TYR A 69 -9.81 25.80 -1.72
N PRO A 70 -10.54 25.49 -2.80
CA PRO A 70 -11.76 26.21 -3.12
C PRO A 70 -12.80 25.97 -2.01
N PRO A 71 -13.69 26.95 -1.74
CA PRO A 71 -14.83 26.73 -0.87
C PRO A 71 -15.78 25.68 -1.47
N LYS A 72 -16.53 24.96 -0.62
CA LYS A 72 -17.49 23.94 -1.07
C LYS A 72 -18.60 24.54 -1.95
N SER A 73 -18.91 25.82 -1.79
CA SER A 73 -19.90 26.56 -2.60
C SER A 73 -19.58 26.50 -4.09
N ASP A 74 -18.30 26.49 -4.46
CA ASP A 74 -17.86 26.43 -5.87
C ASP A 74 -18.20 25.09 -6.55
N PHE A 75 -18.60 24.10 -5.76
CA PHE A 75 -18.98 22.75 -6.19
C PHE A 75 -20.47 22.46 -5.93
N MET A 76 -21.28 23.51 -5.73
CA MET A 76 -22.74 23.41 -5.68
C MET A 76 -23.31 23.61 -7.07
N ILE A 77 -23.91 22.57 -7.65
CA ILE A 77 -24.59 22.65 -8.96
C ILE A 77 -26.07 22.35 -8.72
N ASN A 78 -26.93 23.32 -9.03
CA ASN A 78 -28.38 23.24 -8.83
C ASN A 78 -28.76 22.83 -7.38
N GLY A 79 -28.09 23.42 -6.39
CA GLY A 79 -28.32 23.13 -4.97
C GLY A 79 -27.75 21.79 -4.48
N ARG A 80 -27.11 21.00 -5.35
CA ARG A 80 -26.48 19.72 -4.98
C ARG A 80 -24.97 19.83 -4.95
N PHE A 81 -24.37 19.38 -3.84
CA PHE A 81 -22.92 19.32 -3.69
C PHE A 81 -22.32 18.20 -4.54
N LYS A 82 -21.39 18.55 -5.43
CA LYS A 82 -20.59 17.63 -6.24
C LYS A 82 -19.39 17.12 -5.45
N GLU A 83 -19.66 16.25 -4.50
CA GLU A 83 -18.68 15.77 -3.52
C GLU A 83 -17.43 15.12 -4.15
N ARG A 84 -17.62 14.25 -5.15
CA ARG A 84 -16.51 13.57 -5.83
C ARG A 84 -15.56 14.57 -6.50
N GLU A 85 -16.11 15.54 -7.23
CA GLU A 85 -15.35 16.56 -7.95
C GLU A 85 -14.57 17.45 -6.96
N TYR A 86 -15.20 17.83 -5.84
CA TYR A 86 -14.57 18.61 -4.78
C TYR A 86 -13.35 17.91 -4.17
N TYR A 87 -13.49 16.64 -3.80
CA TYR A 87 -12.36 15.91 -3.19
C TYR A 87 -11.25 15.59 -4.19
N LEU A 88 -11.57 15.36 -5.46
CA LEU A 88 -10.55 15.26 -6.51
C LEU A 88 -9.78 16.58 -6.64
N ALA A 89 -10.47 17.72 -6.56
CA ALA A 89 -9.80 19.03 -6.57
C ALA A 89 -8.89 19.25 -5.37
N ILE A 90 -9.34 18.93 -4.16
CA ILE A 90 -8.50 18.99 -2.96
C ILE A 90 -7.25 18.12 -3.11
N ARG A 91 -7.40 16.89 -3.61
CA ARG A 91 -6.27 15.97 -3.77
C ARG A 91 -5.26 16.49 -4.79
N ALA A 92 -5.72 16.96 -5.96
CA ALA A 92 -4.87 17.52 -6.99
C ALA A 92 -4.12 18.77 -6.50
N ILE A 93 -4.81 19.70 -5.82
CA ILE A 93 -4.19 20.90 -5.24
C ILE A 93 -3.16 20.54 -4.16
N THR A 94 -3.48 19.54 -3.32
CA THR A 94 -2.56 19.07 -2.28
C THR A 94 -1.31 18.45 -2.88
N TRP A 95 -1.47 17.61 -3.90
CA TRP A 95 -0.39 16.98 -4.63
C TRP A 95 0.54 18.02 -5.26
N GLU A 96 0.00 18.97 -6.02
CA GLU A 96 0.77 20.04 -6.66
C GLU A 96 1.49 20.92 -5.63
N THR A 97 0.79 21.27 -4.55
CA THR A 97 1.40 22.06 -3.47
C THR A 97 2.57 21.32 -2.82
N ALA A 98 2.44 20.01 -2.60
CA ALA A 98 3.50 19.18 -2.02
C ALA A 98 4.72 19.12 -2.94
N HIS A 99 4.52 18.82 -4.23
CA HIS A 99 5.62 18.74 -5.21
C HIS A 99 6.35 20.07 -5.33
N ARG A 100 5.60 21.18 -5.48
CA ARG A 100 6.18 22.51 -5.55
C ARG A 100 6.95 22.90 -4.29
N ASP A 101 6.45 22.56 -3.10
CA ASP A 101 7.14 22.84 -1.83
C ASP A 101 8.43 22.02 -1.70
N ILE A 102 8.37 20.73 -2.00
CA ILE A 102 9.54 19.84 -2.02
C ILE A 102 10.60 20.40 -2.98
N ASP A 103 10.21 20.76 -4.20
CA ASP A 103 11.14 21.29 -5.21
C ASP A 103 11.80 22.60 -4.76
N GLN A 104 11.02 23.51 -4.17
CA GLN A 104 11.57 24.75 -3.59
C GLN A 104 12.55 24.46 -2.45
N GLN A 105 12.25 23.47 -1.61
CA GLN A 105 13.12 23.06 -0.51
C GLN A 105 14.41 22.40 -1.02
N LYS A 106 14.33 21.52 -2.02
CA LYS A 106 15.49 20.92 -2.71
C LYS A 106 16.39 21.96 -3.35
N LYS A 107 15.82 22.94 -4.07
CA LYS A 107 16.57 24.08 -4.66
C LYS A 107 17.30 24.90 -3.61
N LYS A 108 16.72 25.05 -2.42
CA LYS A 108 17.32 25.71 -1.25
C LYS A 108 18.24 24.79 -0.42
N ARG A 109 18.49 23.56 -0.87
CA ARG A 109 19.32 22.54 -0.20
C ARG A 109 18.87 22.25 1.24
N VAL A 110 17.57 22.37 1.51
CA VAL A 110 16.99 21.97 2.80
C VAL A 110 17.13 20.47 2.95
N ARG A 111 17.71 20.00 4.06
CA ARG A 111 17.83 18.57 4.34
C ARG A 111 16.47 17.98 4.72
N ALA A 112 16.09 16.90 4.07
CA ALA A 112 14.96 16.07 4.49
C ALA A 112 15.36 15.20 5.69
N ILE A 113 14.36 14.75 6.44
CA ILE A 113 14.53 13.61 7.36
C ILE A 113 14.38 12.36 6.51
N ASN A 114 15.44 11.56 6.40
CA ASN A 114 15.40 10.39 5.53
C ASN A 114 14.68 9.24 6.24
N PHE A 115 14.05 8.37 5.46
CA PHE A 115 13.42 7.18 6.00
C PHE A 115 13.64 5.97 5.11
N LYS A 116 13.50 4.80 5.72
CA LYS A 116 13.44 3.51 5.05
C LYS A 116 12.42 2.63 5.76
N ILE A 117 11.42 2.15 5.02
CA ILE A 117 10.47 1.15 5.50
C ILE A 117 10.76 -0.13 4.73
N THR A 118 10.86 -1.26 5.42
CA THR A 118 11.02 -2.58 4.79
C THR A 118 9.88 -3.50 5.17
N GLY A 119 9.39 -4.24 4.19
CA GLY A 119 8.40 -5.29 4.38
C GLY A 119 9.00 -6.67 4.13
N VAL A 120 8.31 -7.67 4.64
CA VAL A 120 8.60 -9.08 4.35
C VAL A 120 7.31 -9.79 4.01
N SER A 121 7.30 -10.51 2.89
CA SER A 121 6.28 -11.50 2.55
C SER A 121 6.86 -12.89 2.70
N TYR A 122 6.16 -13.77 3.42
CA TYR A 122 6.58 -15.15 3.63
C TYR A 122 5.36 -16.07 3.73
N ASP A 123 5.50 -17.29 3.23
CA ASP A 123 4.52 -18.35 3.46
C ASP A 123 4.56 -18.76 4.93
N LYS A 124 3.45 -18.57 5.65
CA LYS A 124 3.34 -18.91 7.07
C LYS A 124 3.31 -20.43 7.31
N ASN A 125 2.94 -21.20 6.29
CA ASN A 125 2.90 -22.66 6.31
C ASN A 125 4.24 -23.27 5.83
N ARG A 126 5.23 -22.43 5.49
CA ARG A 126 6.54 -22.86 5.04
C ARG A 126 7.21 -23.77 6.07
N GLY A 127 7.62 -24.94 5.63
CA GLY A 127 8.28 -25.95 6.47
C GLY A 127 7.33 -26.92 7.16
N ASN A 128 6.02 -26.74 7.04
CA ASN A 128 5.06 -27.77 7.43
C ASN A 128 5.14 -28.93 6.43
N LYS A 129 5.53 -30.11 6.93
CA LYS A 129 5.67 -31.34 6.12
C LYS A 129 4.36 -32.11 5.99
N ASN A 130 3.33 -31.72 6.73
CA ASN A 130 2.03 -32.40 6.68
C ASN A 130 1.24 -31.92 5.46
N TYR A 131 0.64 -32.85 4.74
CA TYR A 131 -0.23 -32.54 3.60
C TYR A 131 -1.52 -31.82 4.04
N PHE A 132 -2.05 -32.16 5.22
CA PHE A 132 -3.22 -31.51 5.81
C PHE A 132 -2.85 -30.60 6.99
N ARG A 133 -3.67 -29.59 7.23
CA ARG A 133 -3.57 -28.67 8.36
C ARG A 133 -3.73 -29.39 9.71
N ALA A 134 -3.19 -28.76 10.76
CA ALA A 134 -3.22 -29.32 12.11
C ALA A 134 -4.64 -29.45 12.69
N ASP A 135 -5.59 -28.63 12.25
CA ASP A 135 -7.00 -28.63 12.65
C ASP A 135 -7.86 -29.63 11.87
N ALA A 136 -7.28 -30.39 10.93
CA ALA A 136 -8.03 -31.39 10.19
C ALA A 136 -8.48 -32.57 11.10
N PRO A 137 -9.72 -33.09 10.90
CA PRO A 137 -10.19 -34.29 11.58
C PRO A 137 -9.23 -35.48 11.43
N PRO A 138 -9.14 -36.38 12.44
CA PRO A 138 -8.26 -37.55 12.38
C PRO A 138 -8.47 -38.44 11.15
N GLU A 139 -9.72 -38.60 10.72
CA GLU A 139 -10.11 -39.36 9.52
C GLU A 139 -9.52 -38.77 8.24
N ILE A 140 -9.48 -37.44 8.13
CA ILE A 140 -8.87 -36.73 7.00
C ILE A 140 -7.36 -36.84 7.07
N LYS A 141 -6.75 -36.71 8.25
CA LYS A 141 -5.31 -36.91 8.43
C LYS A 141 -4.86 -38.33 8.04
N ALA A 142 -5.70 -39.34 8.24
CA ALA A 142 -5.39 -40.71 7.85
C ALA A 142 -5.21 -40.89 6.33
N LEU A 143 -5.89 -40.07 5.51
CA LEU A 143 -5.73 -40.08 4.05
C LEU A 143 -4.29 -39.76 3.61
N ALA A 144 -3.52 -39.03 4.43
CA ALA A 144 -2.14 -38.69 4.13
C ALA A 144 -1.19 -39.91 4.09
N ARG A 145 -1.64 -41.10 4.53
CA ARG A 145 -0.87 -42.35 4.42
C ARG A 145 -0.72 -42.83 2.97
N ASN A 146 -1.67 -42.49 2.09
CA ASN A 146 -1.61 -42.80 0.66
C ASN A 146 -2.32 -41.72 -0.17
N LEU A 147 -1.58 -40.67 -0.55
CA LEU A 147 -2.12 -39.53 -1.31
C LEU A 147 -2.55 -39.88 -2.75
N ASN A 148 -2.11 -41.03 -3.27
CA ASN A 148 -2.43 -41.50 -4.61
C ASN A 148 -3.80 -42.21 -4.68
N ASP A 149 -4.29 -42.72 -3.56
CA ASP A 149 -5.61 -43.34 -3.49
C ASP A 149 -6.69 -42.28 -3.28
N ARG A 150 -7.34 -41.88 -4.38
CA ARG A 150 -8.44 -40.89 -4.40
C ARG A 150 -9.84 -41.51 -4.36
N THR A 151 -9.96 -42.80 -4.04
CA THR A 151 -11.26 -43.51 -4.02
C THR A 151 -12.11 -43.21 -2.78
N ASN A 152 -11.49 -42.72 -1.69
CA ASN A 152 -12.19 -42.42 -0.45
C ASN A 152 -13.10 -41.17 -0.60
N PRO A 153 -14.41 -41.24 -0.27
CA PRO A 153 -15.33 -40.11 -0.42
C PRO A 153 -14.99 -38.90 0.48
N LEU A 154 -14.14 -39.08 1.49
CA LEU A 154 -13.67 -37.98 2.33
C LEU A 154 -12.76 -36.99 1.58
N TRP A 155 -12.26 -37.33 0.38
CA TRP A 155 -11.36 -36.45 -0.38
C TRP A 155 -11.98 -35.09 -0.71
N ASP A 156 -13.27 -35.04 -1.03
CA ASP A 156 -13.97 -33.77 -1.31
C ASP A 156 -13.92 -32.82 -0.11
N ARG A 157 -14.10 -33.36 1.09
CA ARG A 157 -13.98 -32.60 2.34
C ARG A 157 -12.53 -32.35 2.73
N ALA A 158 -11.62 -33.27 2.42
CA ALA A 158 -10.21 -33.19 2.76
C ALA A 158 -9.49 -32.05 2.03
N MET A 159 -9.92 -31.71 0.81
CA MET A 159 -9.34 -30.60 0.04
C MET A 159 -9.39 -29.26 0.81
N ALA A 160 -10.42 -29.02 1.62
CA ALA A 160 -10.53 -27.83 2.46
C ALA A 160 -9.49 -27.76 3.59
N TYR A 161 -8.83 -28.88 3.90
CA TYR A 161 -7.80 -28.98 4.93
C TYR A 161 -6.39 -29.11 4.35
N VAL A 162 -6.21 -29.03 3.04
CA VAL A 162 -4.88 -29.08 2.42
C VAL A 162 -4.06 -27.91 2.95
N ASN A 163 -2.81 -28.21 3.31
CA ASN A 163 -1.88 -27.22 3.80
C ASN A 163 -1.23 -26.51 2.61
N GLU A 164 -2.00 -25.62 1.99
CA GLU A 164 -1.55 -24.77 0.88
C GLU A 164 -0.64 -23.63 1.38
N PRO A 165 0.25 -23.08 0.54
CA PRO A 165 1.01 -21.89 0.88
C PRO A 165 0.08 -20.74 1.27
N GLU A 166 0.30 -20.13 2.43
CA GLU A 166 -0.44 -18.94 2.85
C GLU A 166 0.53 -17.79 3.11
N PHE A 167 0.64 -16.90 2.13
CA PHE A 167 1.55 -15.76 2.18
C PHE A 167 1.04 -14.66 3.10
N VAL A 168 1.88 -14.27 4.05
CA VAL A 168 1.60 -13.17 4.99
C VAL A 168 2.63 -12.07 4.78
N TYR A 169 2.16 -10.83 4.67
CA TYR A 169 3.01 -9.65 4.63
C TYR A 169 3.05 -8.92 5.98
N LYS A 170 4.24 -8.48 6.38
CA LYS A 170 4.45 -7.67 7.58
C LYS A 170 5.48 -6.59 7.35
N ILE A 171 5.33 -5.46 8.06
CA ILE A 171 6.41 -4.48 8.18
C ILE A 171 7.52 -5.09 9.01
N LYS A 172 8.70 -5.25 8.43
CA LYS A 172 9.88 -5.80 9.10
C LYS A 172 10.60 -4.73 9.91
N GLN A 173 10.77 -3.54 9.33
CA GLN A 173 11.52 -2.46 9.97
C GLN A 173 11.11 -1.10 9.43
N VAL A 174 11.12 -0.10 10.31
CA VAL A 174 11.00 1.32 9.98
C VAL A 174 12.23 2.03 10.55
N GLN A 175 12.99 2.70 9.69
CA GLN A 175 14.18 3.47 10.05
C GLN A 175 13.98 4.93 9.68
N ILE A 176 14.50 5.81 10.52
CA ILE A 176 14.50 7.26 10.33
C ILE A 176 15.95 7.71 10.51
N CYS A 177 16.49 8.37 9.49
CA CYS A 177 17.90 8.76 9.40
C CYS A 177 18.04 10.29 9.33
#